data_AF-A0A1Y5F0I4-F1
#
_entry.id   AF-A0A1Y5F0I4-F1
#
_cell.length_a   1.000
_cell.length_b   1.000
_cell.length_c   1.000
_cell.angle_alpha   90.00
_cell.angle_beta   90.00
_cell.angle_gamma   90.00
#
_symmetry.space_group_name_H-M   'P 1'
#
loop_
_entity.id
_entity.type
_entity.pdbx_description
1 polymer ?
#
loop_
_entity_poly.entity_id
_entity_poly.type
_entity_poly.pdbx_seq_one_letter_code
_entity_poly.pdbx_strand_id
1 'polypeptide(L)'
;MNDLAYAIQRLSNDEFWLYFIGACLAAMASLYFYFRFLWRYRIMQDTPTSLIRSAAQGYNEFEGSAKMLPGEPIIAPLTKLHCVWYQYKVEEKQSHYVRGRSRTSWHLYESGVSDGVFALQGRTGKAIVDPDDAEVVHSVSDSWYGSTPYPSAGPRGFSSRAFAIGRRYRYSEKRIHEGDGLYVLGDFKSFTEVELPSENESLAAILSSWKRDPQALLNRFDENRDGNIDSDEWEKAVLIAKSQLTEASVKQTQARIDNVIEKPSDSRKPFLISTQDEAELTRNFQYKSYASLFLFFALGAAALCLFNVRF
;
A
#
# COMPACT_ATOMS: atom_id res chain seq x y z
N MET A 1 -36.55 1.55 34.23
CA MET A 1 -35.74 2.73 34.65
C MET A 1 -35.49 2.76 36.15
N ASN A 2 -36.43 2.33 37.01
CA ASN A 2 -36.27 2.40 38.46
C ASN A 2 -35.23 1.41 39.05
N ASP A 3 -35.04 0.23 38.46
CA ASP A 3 -34.09 -0.77 38.99
C ASP A 3 -32.62 -0.35 38.84
N LEU A 4 -32.27 0.31 37.73
CA LEU A 4 -30.90 0.80 37.49
C LEU A 4 -30.55 1.96 38.41
N ALA A 5 -31.48 2.91 38.61
CA ALA A 5 -31.28 4.02 39.54
C ALA A 5 -31.12 3.53 40.98
N TYR A 6 -31.94 2.55 41.39
CA TYR A 6 -31.84 1.92 42.70
C TYR A 6 -30.52 1.15 42.89
N ALA A 7 -30.05 0.46 41.85
CA ALA A 7 -28.74 -0.19 41.87
C ALA A 7 -27.60 0.83 42.07
N ILE A 8 -27.61 1.94 41.31
CA ILE A 8 -26.61 3.03 41.39
C ILE A 8 -26.54 3.66 42.79
N GLN A 9 -27.69 3.86 43.44
CA GLN A 9 -27.76 4.39 44.81
C GLN A 9 -27.26 3.41 45.87
N ARG A 10 -27.20 2.10 45.56
CA ARG A 10 -26.76 1.07 46.51
C ARG A 10 -25.27 0.73 46.39
N LEU A 11 -24.56 1.23 45.37
CA LEU A 11 -23.11 1.04 45.26
C LEU A 11 -22.37 1.68 46.43
N SER A 12 -21.29 1.01 46.84
CA SER A 12 -20.31 1.60 47.75
C SER A 12 -19.64 2.81 47.08
N ASN A 13 -19.16 3.77 47.88
CA ASN A 13 -18.54 4.99 47.34
C ASN A 13 -17.32 4.67 46.48
N ASP A 14 -16.52 3.68 46.87
CA ASP A 14 -15.31 3.28 46.14
C ASP A 14 -15.64 2.67 44.78
N GLU A 15 -16.64 1.77 44.72
CA GLU A 15 -17.10 1.19 43.46
C GLU A 15 -17.72 2.25 42.54
N PHE A 16 -18.50 3.18 43.09
CA PHE A 16 -19.08 4.28 42.31
C PHE A 16 -17.99 5.13 41.64
N TRP A 17 -16.97 5.57 42.39
CA TRP A 17 -15.88 6.37 41.85
C TRP A 17 -15.06 5.59 40.81
N LEU A 18 -14.85 4.29 41.01
CA LEU A 18 -14.20 3.44 40.01
C LEU A 18 -14.97 3.39 38.69
N TYR A 19 -16.28 3.16 38.71
CA TYR A 19 -17.10 3.14 37.49
C TYR A 19 -17.18 4.52 36.84
N PHE A 20 -17.32 5.59 37.63
CA PHE A 20 -17.37 6.96 37.11
C PHE A 20 -16.06 7.36 36.44
N ILE A 21 -14.91 7.15 37.10
CA ILE A 21 -13.58 7.42 36.53
C ILE A 21 -13.37 6.54 35.30
N GLY A 22 -13.74 5.27 35.35
CA GLY A 22 -13.68 4.35 34.21
C GLY A 22 -14.47 4.85 33.01
N ALA A 23 -15.71 5.33 33.22
CA ALA A 23 -16.54 5.90 32.17
C ALA A 23 -15.93 7.19 31.58
N CYS A 24 -15.39 8.08 32.42
CA CYS A 24 -14.71 9.30 31.98
C CYS A 24 -13.45 8.99 31.16
N LEU A 25 -12.62 8.04 31.59
CA LEU A 25 -11.44 7.60 30.86
C LEU A 25 -11.81 6.94 29.52
N ALA A 26 -12.84 6.09 29.50
CA ALA A 26 -13.33 5.47 28.29
C ALA A 26 -13.90 6.50 27.29
N ALA A 27 -14.60 7.53 27.80
CA ALA A 27 -15.06 8.66 26.98
C ALA A 27 -13.86 9.41 26.38
N MET A 28 -12.88 9.79 27.20
CA MET A 28 -11.68 10.51 26.73
C MET A 28 -10.87 9.70 25.71
N ALA A 29 -10.75 8.37 25.91
CA ALA A 29 -10.16 7.48 24.93
C ALA A 29 -10.95 7.45 23.61
N SER A 30 -12.29 7.40 23.68
CA SER A 30 -13.16 7.44 22.50
C SER A 30 -12.99 8.75 21.72
N LEU A 31 -12.86 9.88 22.42
CA LEU A 31 -12.59 11.19 21.80
C LEU A 31 -11.20 11.23 21.12
N TYR A 32 -10.18 10.66 21.76
CA TYR A 32 -8.86 10.51 21.15
C TYR A 32 -8.92 9.69 19.85
N PHE A 33 -9.61 8.54 19.86
CA PHE A 33 -9.79 7.71 18.68
C PHE A 33 -10.59 8.44 17.59
N TYR A 34 -11.60 9.23 17.95
CA TYR A 34 -12.32 10.08 17.00
C TYR A 34 -11.35 11.00 16.24
N PHE A 35 -10.51 11.77 16.94
CA PHE A 35 -9.54 12.66 16.30
C PHE A 35 -8.52 11.89 15.46
N ARG A 36 -8.04 10.74 15.96
CA ARG A 36 -7.09 9.91 15.24
C ARG A 36 -7.66 9.36 13.92
N PHE A 37 -8.90 8.88 13.92
CA PHE A 37 -9.56 8.41 12.71
C PHE A 37 -9.96 9.55 11.78
N LEU A 38 -10.44 10.67 12.33
CA LEU A 38 -10.78 11.86 11.56
C LEU A 38 -9.56 12.41 10.81
N TRP A 39 -8.42 12.45 11.47
CA TRP A 39 -7.19 12.93 10.88
C TRP A 39 -6.67 12.02 9.77
N ARG A 40 -6.72 10.69 9.97
CA ARG A 40 -6.41 9.72 8.89
C ARG A 40 -7.35 9.88 7.70
N TYR A 41 -8.66 10.00 7.96
CA TYR A 41 -9.67 10.24 6.94
C TYR A 41 -9.40 11.53 6.15
N ARG A 42 -9.08 12.63 6.84
CA ARG A 42 -8.77 13.91 6.19
C ARG A 42 -7.50 13.84 5.35
N ILE A 43 -6.44 13.21 5.84
CA ILE A 43 -5.22 13.07 5.04
C ILE A 43 -5.49 12.32 3.74
N MET A 44 -6.25 11.22 3.80
CA MET A 44 -6.62 10.47 2.60
C MET A 44 -7.44 11.35 1.65
N GLN A 45 -8.50 11.99 2.14
CA GLN A 45 -9.39 12.82 1.33
C GLN A 45 -8.73 14.09 0.74
N ASP A 46 -7.81 14.71 1.49
CA ASP A 46 -7.17 15.97 1.11
C ASP A 46 -5.92 15.75 0.22
N THR A 47 -5.44 14.51 0.09
CA THR A 47 -4.28 14.18 -0.77
C THR A 47 -4.76 13.89 -2.18
N PRO A 48 -4.37 14.67 -3.20
CA PRO A 48 -4.83 14.43 -4.56
C PRO A 48 -4.13 13.22 -5.20
N THR A 49 -4.91 12.39 -5.88
CA THR A 49 -4.39 11.31 -6.74
C THR A 49 -3.50 11.89 -7.84
N SER A 50 -2.23 11.52 -7.82
CA SER A 50 -1.20 12.05 -8.71
C SER A 50 -0.81 11.04 -9.78
N LEU A 51 -0.52 11.55 -10.98
CA LEU A 51 0.00 10.74 -12.07
C LEU A 51 1.50 10.57 -11.89
N ILE A 52 1.99 9.32 -11.88
CA ILE A 52 3.42 8.99 -11.67
C ILE A 52 4.37 9.82 -12.55
N ARG A 53 3.99 10.08 -13.81
CA ARG A 53 4.79 10.89 -14.75
C ARG A 53 5.01 12.34 -14.32
N SER A 54 4.04 12.93 -13.62
CA SER A 54 3.99 14.37 -13.32
C SER A 54 3.78 14.65 -11.83
N ALA A 55 4.02 13.65 -10.99
CA ALA A 55 3.89 13.78 -9.56
C ALA A 55 4.97 14.72 -9.02
N ALA A 56 4.60 15.60 -8.09
CA ALA A 56 5.55 16.46 -7.42
C ALA A 56 6.43 15.64 -6.45
N GLN A 57 7.63 16.13 -6.14
CA GLN A 57 8.41 15.55 -5.04
C GLN A 57 7.63 15.66 -3.73
N GLY A 58 7.61 14.57 -2.97
CA GLY A 58 6.98 14.53 -1.65
C GLY A 58 5.73 13.63 -1.58
N TYR A 59 4.95 13.84 -0.52
CA TYR A 59 3.82 12.99 -0.18
C TYR A 59 2.63 13.12 -1.15
N ASN A 60 2.34 12.04 -1.87
CA ASN A 60 1.29 11.97 -2.87
C ASN A 60 0.51 10.65 -2.75
N GLU A 61 -0.63 10.64 -3.41
CA GLU A 61 -1.45 9.45 -3.61
C GLU A 61 -1.26 8.91 -5.03
N PHE A 62 -1.18 7.59 -5.15
CA PHE A 62 -1.00 6.89 -6.42
C PHE A 62 -1.95 5.71 -6.56
N GLU A 63 -2.45 5.53 -7.77
CA GLU A 63 -3.25 4.38 -8.16
C GLU A 63 -2.62 3.66 -9.35
N GLY A 64 -2.72 2.34 -9.33
CA GLY A 64 -2.22 1.50 -10.42
C GLY A 64 -2.43 0.03 -10.18
N SER A 65 -1.62 -0.78 -10.84
CA SER A 65 -1.56 -2.23 -10.64
C SER A 65 -0.19 -2.64 -10.13
N ALA A 66 -0.17 -3.59 -9.20
CA ALA A 66 1.05 -4.18 -8.69
C ALA A 66 1.76 -4.99 -9.78
N LYS A 67 3.05 -4.78 -9.96
CA LYS A 67 3.89 -5.49 -10.94
C LYS A 67 5.18 -5.96 -10.28
N MET A 68 5.58 -7.18 -10.62
CA MET A 68 6.89 -7.69 -10.23
C MET A 68 7.99 -6.95 -10.99
N LEU A 69 9.11 -6.70 -10.32
CA LEU A 69 10.30 -6.20 -10.99
C LEU A 69 10.99 -7.34 -11.77
N PRO A 70 11.70 -7.03 -12.87
CA PRO A 70 12.50 -8.02 -13.57
C PRO A 70 13.66 -8.45 -12.65
N GLY A 71 13.70 -9.73 -12.29
CA GLY A 71 14.70 -10.27 -11.37
C GLY A 71 14.23 -11.52 -10.64
N GLU A 72 14.73 -11.71 -9.43
CA GLU A 72 14.30 -12.81 -8.56
C GLU A 72 12.86 -12.56 -8.08
N PRO A 73 11.92 -13.49 -8.33
CA PRO A 73 10.53 -13.30 -7.94
C PRO A 73 10.37 -13.42 -6.43
N ILE A 74 9.48 -12.61 -5.86
CA ILE A 74 9.09 -12.72 -4.46
C ILE A 74 8.12 -13.92 -4.33
N ILE A 75 8.53 -14.91 -3.54
CA ILE A 75 7.77 -16.15 -3.33
C ILE A 75 7.35 -16.23 -1.86
N ALA A 76 6.05 -16.39 -1.63
CA ALA A 76 5.50 -16.50 -0.29
C ALA A 76 6.00 -17.80 0.41
N PRO A 77 6.52 -17.73 1.64
CA PRO A 77 7.30 -18.82 2.23
C PRO A 77 6.47 -20.05 2.61
N LEU A 78 5.18 -19.89 2.93
CA LEU A 78 4.34 -20.99 3.39
C LEU A 78 3.58 -21.66 2.25
N THR A 79 3.01 -20.87 1.34
CA THR A 79 2.23 -21.40 0.20
C THR A 79 3.07 -21.66 -1.05
N LYS A 80 4.26 -21.05 -1.15
CA LYS A 80 5.14 -21.10 -2.32
C LYS A 80 4.55 -20.48 -3.59
N LEU A 81 3.60 -19.54 -3.46
CA LEU A 81 3.07 -18.80 -4.61
C LEU A 81 3.88 -17.54 -4.88
N HIS A 82 3.92 -17.16 -6.16
CA HIS A 82 4.46 -15.88 -6.61
C HIS A 82 3.54 -14.73 -6.18
N CYS A 83 4.11 -13.69 -5.60
CA CYS A 83 3.43 -12.48 -5.14
C CYS A 83 4.35 -11.26 -5.27
N VAL A 84 3.83 -10.05 -5.13
CA VAL A 84 4.66 -8.83 -5.03
C VAL A 84 5.00 -8.49 -3.57
N TRP A 85 4.18 -8.97 -2.63
CA TRP A 85 4.36 -8.75 -1.21
C TRP A 85 3.72 -9.89 -0.42
N TYR A 86 4.32 -10.27 0.70
CA TYR A 86 3.73 -11.20 1.66
C TYR A 86 3.98 -10.80 3.11
N GLN A 87 3.09 -11.28 3.98
CA GLN A 87 3.31 -11.35 5.42
C GLN A 87 2.81 -12.68 5.93
N TYR A 88 3.59 -13.34 6.77
CA TYR A 88 3.21 -14.62 7.33
C TYR A 88 3.42 -14.70 8.83
N LYS A 89 2.63 -15.56 9.46
CA LYS A 89 2.68 -15.89 10.88
C LYS A 89 2.47 -17.38 11.07
N VAL A 90 3.39 -18.03 11.76
CA VAL A 90 3.31 -19.41 12.23
C VAL A 90 3.17 -19.40 13.73
N GLU A 91 2.11 -20.02 14.23
CA GLU A 91 1.83 -20.10 15.66
C GLU A 91 1.71 -21.57 16.08
N GLU A 92 2.29 -21.90 17.23
CA GLU A 92 2.24 -23.23 17.82
C GLU A 92 1.22 -23.28 18.96
N LYS A 93 0.44 -24.36 18.99
CA LYS A 93 -0.51 -24.69 20.04
C LYS A 93 0.24 -25.31 21.22
N GLN A 94 0.37 -24.56 22.30
CA GLN A 94 0.96 -25.04 23.54
C GLN A 94 -0.12 -25.24 24.60
N SER A 95 -0.07 -26.37 25.30
CA SER A 95 -1.01 -26.71 26.37
C SER A 95 -0.27 -26.77 27.69
N HIS A 96 -0.65 -25.91 28.63
CA HIS A 96 -0.07 -25.87 29.96
C HIS A 96 -1.10 -26.38 30.97
N TYR A 97 -0.65 -27.27 31.86
CA TYR A 97 -1.49 -27.79 32.94
C TYR A 97 -1.28 -26.92 34.19
N VAL A 98 -2.31 -26.16 34.58
CA VAL A 98 -2.25 -25.25 35.72
C VAL A 98 -3.45 -25.50 36.63
N ARG A 99 -3.19 -25.84 37.90
CA ARG A 99 -4.22 -26.07 38.93
C ARG A 99 -5.33 -27.04 38.51
N GLY A 100 -4.95 -28.21 37.98
CA GLY A 100 -5.91 -29.25 37.58
C GLY A 100 -6.71 -28.95 36.29
N ARG A 101 -6.45 -27.82 35.63
CA ARG A 101 -7.08 -27.43 34.36
C ARG A 101 -6.01 -27.28 33.27
N SER A 102 -6.27 -27.87 32.11
CA SER A 102 -5.45 -27.63 30.93
C SER A 102 -5.88 -26.32 30.28
N ARG A 103 -4.94 -25.40 30.05
CA ARG A 103 -5.14 -24.18 29.27
C ARG A 103 -4.32 -24.28 27.98
N THR A 104 -4.98 -24.04 26.86
CA THR A 104 -4.33 -23.99 25.55
C THR A 104 -4.13 -22.54 25.14
N SER A 105 -2.92 -22.20 24.70
CA SER A 105 -2.60 -20.90 24.11
C SER A 105 -1.84 -21.07 22.80
N TRP A 106 -2.00 -20.12 21.89
CA TRP A 106 -1.21 -20.02 20.67
C TRP A 106 -0.01 -19.14 20.94
N HIS A 107 1.19 -19.66 20.70
CA HIS A 107 2.43 -18.89 20.81
C HIS A 107 2.99 -18.65 19.42
N LEU A 108 3.52 -17.45 19.19
CA LEU A 108 4.21 -17.15 17.94
C LEU A 108 5.47 -18.01 17.85
N TYR A 109 5.54 -18.84 16.82
CA TYR A 109 6.73 -19.64 16.49
C TYR A 109 7.65 -18.86 15.55
N GLU A 110 7.09 -18.31 14.48
CA GLU A 110 7.83 -17.55 13.47
C GLU A 110 6.91 -16.56 12.76
N SER A 111 7.44 -15.42 12.34
CA SER A 111 6.75 -14.46 11.49
C SER A 111 7.74 -13.73 10.62
N GLY A 112 7.30 -13.30 9.45
CA GLY A 112 8.09 -12.46 8.56
C GLY A 112 7.22 -11.64 7.62
N VAL A 113 7.84 -10.62 7.05
CA VAL A 113 7.29 -9.74 6.03
C VAL A 113 8.27 -9.75 4.86
N SER A 114 7.80 -9.49 3.65
CA SER A 114 8.68 -9.30 2.50
C SER A 114 9.26 -7.89 2.48
N ASP A 115 10.59 -7.80 2.40
CA ASP A 115 11.34 -6.54 2.23
C ASP A 115 11.63 -6.25 0.73
N GLY A 116 10.98 -7.01 -0.16
CA GLY A 116 11.19 -6.93 -1.59
C GLY A 116 10.46 -5.73 -2.20
N VAL A 117 11.21 -4.87 -2.89
CA VAL A 117 10.63 -3.80 -3.69
C VAL A 117 9.86 -4.35 -4.90
N PHE A 118 8.79 -3.67 -5.29
CA PHE A 118 7.98 -4.04 -6.47
C PHE A 118 7.59 -2.81 -7.27
N ALA A 119 7.08 -2.99 -8.49
CA ALA A 119 6.68 -1.87 -9.34
C ALA A 119 5.18 -1.57 -9.19
N LEU A 120 4.85 -0.29 -9.05
CA LEU A 120 3.50 0.23 -9.28
C LEU A 120 3.38 0.68 -10.73
N GLN A 121 2.55 0.01 -11.50
CA GLN A 121 2.19 0.39 -12.86
C GLN A 121 0.96 1.30 -12.80
N GLY A 122 1.19 2.61 -12.83
CA GLY A 122 0.13 3.61 -12.94
C GLY A 122 -0.29 3.86 -14.39
N ARG A 123 -1.23 4.80 -14.57
CA ARG A 123 -1.79 5.16 -15.89
C ARG A 123 -0.77 5.75 -16.86
N THR A 124 0.19 6.52 -16.36
CA THR A 124 1.11 7.33 -17.21
C THR A 124 2.59 7.01 -17.05
N GLY A 125 2.93 6.09 -16.14
CA GLY A 125 4.31 5.74 -15.79
C GLY A 125 4.40 4.56 -14.83
N LYS A 126 5.62 4.23 -14.43
CA LYS A 126 5.93 3.20 -13.43
C LYS A 126 6.74 3.83 -12.29
N ALA A 127 6.53 3.36 -11.08
CA ALA A 127 7.34 3.71 -9.92
C ALA A 127 7.72 2.43 -9.17
N ILE A 128 8.89 2.40 -8.54
CA ILE A 128 9.24 1.38 -7.56
C ILE A 128 8.56 1.75 -6.24
N VAL A 129 7.94 0.78 -5.59
CA VAL A 129 7.40 0.90 -4.24
C VAL A 129 8.28 0.09 -3.31
N ASP A 130 8.79 0.76 -2.29
CA ASP A 130 9.45 0.13 -1.17
C ASP A 130 8.41 -0.11 -0.06
N PRO A 131 8.06 -1.38 0.26
CA PRO A 131 7.04 -1.69 1.26
C PRO A 131 7.51 -1.52 2.71
N ASP A 132 8.78 -1.17 2.94
CA ASP A 132 9.33 -1.06 4.30
C ASP A 132 8.53 -0.06 5.16
N ASP A 133 8.17 -0.50 6.37
CA ASP A 133 7.33 0.24 7.32
C ASP A 133 5.93 0.65 6.82
N ALA A 134 5.46 0.10 5.69
CA ALA A 134 4.11 0.38 5.20
C ALA A 134 3.03 -0.30 6.04
N GLU A 135 1.92 0.42 6.27
CA GLU A 135 0.66 -0.22 6.65
C GLU A 135 0.10 -0.90 5.38
N VAL A 136 0.13 -2.23 5.31
CA VAL A 136 -0.29 -2.97 4.11
C VAL A 136 -1.67 -3.60 4.27
N VAL A 137 -2.60 -3.23 3.40
CA VAL A 137 -3.90 -3.87 3.22
C VAL A 137 -3.80 -4.81 2.02
N HIS A 138 -3.95 -6.10 2.30
CA HIS A 138 -3.67 -7.20 1.37
C HIS A 138 -4.94 -7.68 0.63
N SER A 139 -4.76 -8.29 -0.55
CA SER A 139 -5.87 -8.85 -1.34
C SER A 139 -6.28 -10.23 -0.85
N VAL A 140 -5.30 -11.07 -0.53
CA VAL A 140 -5.52 -12.46 -0.13
C VAL A 140 -5.05 -12.69 1.31
N SER A 141 -5.85 -13.43 2.07
CA SER A 141 -5.53 -13.84 3.44
C SER A 141 -5.94 -15.29 3.64
N ASP A 142 -4.94 -16.16 3.73
CA ASP A 142 -5.10 -17.58 3.94
C ASP A 142 -4.76 -17.95 5.37
N SER A 143 -5.60 -18.78 5.99
CA SER A 143 -5.30 -19.38 7.29
C SER A 143 -5.63 -20.86 7.29
N TRP A 144 -4.68 -21.67 7.76
CA TRP A 144 -4.82 -23.11 7.83
C TRP A 144 -4.00 -23.69 8.98
N TYR A 145 -4.19 -24.98 9.24
CA TYR A 145 -3.53 -25.69 10.34
C TYR A 145 -2.66 -26.82 9.79
N GLY A 146 -1.60 -27.18 10.52
CA GLY A 146 -0.73 -28.30 10.17
C GLY A 146 0.01 -28.88 11.36
N SER A 147 0.83 -29.88 11.06
CA SER A 147 1.56 -30.67 12.06
C SER A 147 3.04 -30.28 12.17
N THR A 148 3.58 -29.54 11.20
CA THR A 148 4.99 -29.13 11.13
C THR A 148 5.13 -27.60 11.20
N PRO A 149 6.26 -27.03 11.62
CA PRO A 149 6.45 -25.57 11.55
C PRO A 149 6.51 -25.05 10.10
N TYR A 150 7.06 -25.83 9.18
CA TYR A 150 7.15 -25.49 7.75
C TYR A 150 6.19 -26.36 6.92
N PRO A 151 5.11 -25.79 6.36
CA PRO A 151 4.21 -26.53 5.49
C PRO A 151 4.84 -26.73 4.10
N SER A 152 4.60 -27.89 3.49
CA SER A 152 5.09 -28.20 2.13
C SER A 152 4.17 -27.65 1.02
N ALA A 153 2.94 -27.28 1.37
CA ALA A 153 1.96 -26.72 0.44
C ALA A 153 0.98 -25.81 1.19
N GLY A 154 0.40 -24.86 0.45
CA GLY A 154 -0.67 -24.00 0.92
C GLY A 154 -1.97 -24.75 1.27
N PRO A 155 -3.02 -24.02 1.69
CA PRO A 155 -4.31 -24.63 1.99
C PRO A 155 -4.84 -25.38 0.76
N ARG A 156 -5.02 -26.70 0.87
CA ARG A 156 -5.71 -27.48 -0.16
C ARG A 156 -7.17 -27.01 -0.16
N GLY A 157 -7.65 -26.55 -1.32
CA GLY A 157 -8.99 -25.99 -1.50
C GLY A 157 -10.07 -26.83 -0.82
N PHE A 158 -11.04 -26.12 -0.24
CA PHE A 158 -11.94 -26.47 0.87
C PHE A 158 -11.42 -26.03 2.25
N SER A 159 -12.14 -25.05 2.81
CA SER A 159 -11.94 -24.40 4.10
C SER A 159 -11.46 -25.36 5.19
N SER A 160 -10.14 -25.38 5.41
CA SER A 160 -9.44 -26.22 6.39
C SER A 160 -9.76 -25.89 7.87
N ARG A 161 -10.83 -25.12 8.13
CA ARG A 161 -11.41 -24.95 9.46
C ARG A 161 -12.01 -26.26 10.00
N ALA A 162 -12.30 -27.24 9.14
CA ALA A 162 -13.08 -28.42 9.51
C ALA A 162 -12.36 -29.44 10.41
N PHE A 163 -11.02 -29.54 10.42
CA PHE A 163 -10.32 -30.58 11.21
C PHE A 163 -8.99 -30.12 11.81
N ALA A 164 -9.05 -29.39 12.93
CA ALA A 164 -7.89 -29.04 13.76
C ALA A 164 -7.45 -30.18 14.73
N ILE A 165 -8.04 -31.37 14.61
CA ILE A 165 -7.72 -32.52 15.47
C ILE A 165 -6.30 -33.00 15.14
N GLY A 166 -5.42 -33.01 16.14
CA GLY A 166 -4.02 -33.44 16.00
C GLY A 166 -3.06 -32.42 15.38
N ARG A 167 -3.54 -31.25 14.93
CA ARG A 167 -2.69 -30.20 14.34
C ARG A 167 -2.17 -29.25 15.41
N ARG A 168 -0.85 -29.03 15.41
CA ARG A 168 -0.15 -28.22 16.41
C ARG A 168 0.17 -26.82 15.94
N TYR A 169 0.22 -26.58 14.63
CA TYR A 169 0.56 -25.28 14.08
C TYR A 169 -0.63 -24.63 13.40
N ARG A 170 -0.76 -23.32 13.55
CA ARG A 170 -1.66 -22.43 12.82
C ARG A 170 -0.80 -21.53 11.95
N TYR A 171 -1.07 -21.53 10.66
CA TYR A 171 -0.43 -20.65 9.70
C TYR A 171 -1.41 -19.58 9.26
N SER A 172 -0.89 -18.37 9.11
CA SER A 172 -1.57 -17.24 8.48
C SER A 172 -0.62 -16.68 7.45
N GLU A 173 -1.08 -16.50 6.21
CA GLU A 173 -0.30 -15.86 5.16
C GLU A 173 -1.19 -14.86 4.42
N LYS A 174 -0.68 -13.63 4.30
CA LYS A 174 -1.31 -12.50 3.62
C LYS A 174 -0.45 -12.13 2.43
N ARG A 175 -1.06 -11.84 1.28
CA ARG A 175 -0.34 -11.63 0.03
C ARG A 175 -1.00 -10.56 -0.83
N ILE A 176 -0.19 -9.94 -1.68
CA ILE A 176 -0.62 -9.13 -2.82
C ILE A 176 -0.06 -9.80 -4.08
N HIS A 177 -0.92 -10.09 -5.04
CA HIS A 177 -0.53 -10.76 -6.28
C HIS A 177 -0.17 -9.75 -7.37
N GLU A 178 0.55 -10.22 -8.39
CA GLU A 178 0.80 -9.42 -9.57
C GLU A 178 -0.53 -9.13 -10.29
N GLY A 179 -0.74 -7.87 -10.69
CA GLY A 179 -1.94 -7.41 -11.38
C GLY A 179 -3.05 -6.92 -10.45
N ASP A 180 -2.93 -7.13 -9.13
CA ASP A 180 -3.88 -6.56 -8.17
C ASP A 180 -3.88 -5.03 -8.28
N GLY A 181 -5.07 -4.44 -8.22
CA GLY A 181 -5.21 -2.98 -8.09
C GLY A 181 -4.55 -2.52 -6.81
N LEU A 182 -3.77 -1.45 -6.89
CA LEU A 182 -2.97 -0.95 -5.79
C LEU A 182 -3.18 0.56 -5.64
N TYR A 183 -3.52 0.94 -4.42
CA TYR A 183 -3.60 2.30 -3.91
C TYR A 183 -2.41 2.51 -2.97
N VAL A 184 -1.59 3.52 -3.24
CA VAL A 184 -0.37 3.81 -2.47
C VAL A 184 -0.35 5.27 -2.05
N LEU A 185 -0.27 5.50 -0.75
CA LEU A 185 0.05 6.80 -0.16
C LEU A 185 1.48 6.75 0.35
N GLY A 186 2.33 7.65 -0.14
CA GLY A 186 3.74 7.67 0.24
C GLY A 186 4.51 8.86 -0.30
N ASP A 187 5.78 8.93 0.05
CA ASP A 187 6.69 9.99 -0.39
C ASP A 187 7.29 9.61 -1.74
N PHE A 188 7.08 10.47 -2.73
CA PHE A 188 7.57 10.28 -4.08
C PHE A 188 8.91 10.98 -4.26
N LYS A 189 9.90 10.22 -4.71
CA LYS A 189 11.22 10.70 -5.10
C LYS A 189 11.49 10.37 -6.55
N SER A 190 11.81 11.38 -7.35
CA SER A 190 12.30 11.18 -8.73
C SER A 190 13.80 11.43 -8.79
N PHE A 191 14.55 10.45 -9.29
CA PHE A 191 15.97 10.56 -9.54
C PHE A 191 16.19 11.11 -10.96
N THR A 192 15.85 12.39 -11.15
CA THR A 192 16.09 13.10 -12.42
C THR A 192 17.39 13.86 -12.32
N GLU A 193 18.52 13.17 -12.23
CA GLU A 193 19.83 13.83 -12.16
C GLU A 193 20.84 13.18 -13.12
N VAL A 194 20.47 13.17 -14.40
CA VAL A 194 21.42 13.26 -15.50
C VAL A 194 20.81 14.30 -16.43
N GLU A 195 21.48 15.46 -16.61
CA GLU A 195 21.08 16.45 -17.62
C GLU A 195 20.95 15.72 -18.96
N LEU A 196 19.71 15.48 -19.39
CA LEU A 196 19.45 14.92 -20.70
C LEU A 196 19.90 15.97 -21.71
N PRO A 197 20.64 15.58 -22.77
CA PRO A 197 20.96 16.51 -23.85
C PRO A 197 19.67 17.12 -24.38
N SER A 198 19.66 18.45 -24.55
CA SER A 198 18.47 19.18 -24.99
C SER A 198 17.88 18.58 -26.27
N GLU A 199 16.59 18.78 -26.55
CA GLU A 199 15.97 18.27 -27.79
C GLU A 199 16.76 18.68 -29.04
N ASN A 200 17.35 19.87 -29.02
CA ASN A 200 18.19 20.39 -30.08
C ASN A 200 19.52 19.65 -30.21
N GLU A 201 20.16 19.27 -29.09
CA GLU A 201 21.41 18.54 -29.06
C GLU A 201 21.24 17.09 -29.51
N SER A 202 20.14 16.46 -29.08
CA SER A 202 19.74 15.12 -29.50
C SER A 202 19.36 15.07 -30.99
N LEU A 203 18.65 16.08 -31.49
CA LEU A 203 18.32 16.23 -32.92
C LEU A 203 19.59 16.47 -33.74
N ALA A 204 20.50 17.32 -33.27
CA ALA A 204 21.79 17.56 -33.91
C ALA A 204 22.64 16.27 -33.98
N ALA A 205 22.63 15.45 -32.94
CA ALA A 205 23.32 14.17 -32.93
C ALA A 205 22.78 13.21 -34.01
N ILE A 206 21.44 13.07 -34.13
CA ILE A 206 20.82 12.23 -35.18
C ILE A 206 21.19 12.75 -36.57
N LEU A 207 21.00 14.04 -36.84
CA LEU A 207 21.34 14.63 -38.13
C LEU A 207 22.83 14.51 -38.44
N SER A 208 23.70 14.67 -37.44
CA SER A 208 25.14 14.49 -37.62
C SER A 208 25.52 13.06 -37.97
N SER A 209 24.81 12.07 -37.43
CA SER A 209 25.04 10.66 -37.73
C SER A 209 24.65 10.32 -39.17
N TRP A 210 23.56 10.90 -39.68
CA TRP A 210 23.13 10.68 -41.06
C TRP A 210 24.04 11.39 -42.06
N LYS A 211 24.59 12.54 -41.69
CA LYS A 211 25.62 13.24 -42.49
C LYS A 211 26.95 12.48 -42.58
N ARG A 212 27.22 11.52 -41.69
CA ARG A 212 28.42 10.66 -41.76
C ARG A 212 28.32 9.58 -42.84
N ASP A 213 27.10 9.23 -43.28
CA ASP A 213 26.87 8.28 -44.37
C ASP A 213 26.01 8.93 -45.48
N PRO A 214 26.65 9.67 -46.41
CA PRO A 214 25.95 10.37 -47.49
C PRO A 214 25.19 9.43 -48.44
N GLN A 215 25.69 8.20 -48.63
CA GLN A 215 25.09 7.22 -49.55
C GLN A 215 23.76 6.68 -48.99
N ALA A 216 23.72 6.37 -47.68
CA ALA A 216 22.48 5.96 -47.03
C ALA A 216 21.44 7.08 -46.96
N LEU A 217 21.89 8.34 -46.85
CA LEU A 217 21.02 9.50 -46.81
C LEU A 217 20.35 9.74 -48.18
N LEU A 218 21.12 9.73 -49.28
CA LEU A 218 20.59 9.85 -50.64
C LEU A 218 19.58 8.76 -50.95
N ASN A 219 19.91 7.49 -50.69
CA ASN A 219 18.98 6.36 -50.94
C ASN A 219 17.63 6.48 -50.20
N ARG A 220 17.57 7.29 -49.14
CA ARG A 220 16.42 7.38 -48.25
C ARG A 220 15.57 8.64 -48.47
N PHE A 221 16.17 9.71 -48.98
CA PHE A 221 15.53 11.03 -49.08
C PHE A 221 15.59 11.67 -50.47
N ASP A 222 16.45 11.19 -51.38
CA ASP A 222 16.52 11.63 -52.78
C ASP A 222 15.37 10.99 -53.59
N GLU A 223 14.26 11.72 -53.74
CA GLU A 223 13.08 11.26 -54.48
C GLU A 223 13.25 11.43 -55.99
N ASN A 224 13.98 12.47 -56.40
CA ASN A 224 14.13 12.85 -57.81
C ASN A 224 15.33 12.17 -58.51
N ARG A 225 16.19 11.49 -57.74
CA ARG A 225 17.42 10.76 -58.13
C ARG A 225 18.46 11.63 -58.82
N ASP A 226 18.54 12.90 -58.45
CA ASP A 226 19.51 13.84 -59.01
C ASP A 226 20.89 13.79 -58.33
N GLY A 227 21.02 13.01 -57.24
CA GLY A 227 22.26 12.79 -56.51
C GLY A 227 22.62 13.90 -55.52
N ASN A 228 21.75 14.90 -55.34
CA ASN A 228 21.83 15.92 -54.30
C ASN A 228 20.55 15.90 -53.44
N ILE A 229 20.58 16.56 -52.29
CA ILE A 229 19.39 16.73 -51.44
C ILE A 229 18.98 18.19 -51.48
N ASP A 230 17.79 18.45 -51.98
CA ASP A 230 17.23 19.80 -52.05
C ASP A 230 16.65 20.27 -50.69
N SER A 231 16.13 21.49 -50.64
CA SER A 231 15.56 22.06 -49.41
C SER A 231 14.36 21.27 -48.89
N ASP A 232 13.53 20.77 -49.80
CA ASP A 232 12.24 20.16 -49.49
C ASP A 232 12.45 18.71 -49.01
N GLU A 233 13.39 18.00 -49.64
CA GLU A 233 13.87 16.68 -49.21
C GLU A 233 14.58 16.75 -47.85
N TRP A 234 15.34 17.82 -47.61
CA TRP A 234 15.97 18.05 -46.31
C TRP A 234 14.95 18.33 -45.19
N GLU A 235 13.90 19.11 -45.47
CA GLU A 235 12.82 19.34 -44.51
C GLU A 235 12.11 18.04 -44.11
N LYS A 236 11.86 17.14 -45.07
CA LYS A 236 11.32 15.79 -44.80
C LYS A 236 12.25 14.98 -43.89
N ALA A 237 13.57 15.04 -44.12
CA ALA A 237 14.55 14.36 -43.28
C ALA A 237 14.53 14.88 -41.83
N VAL A 238 14.44 16.20 -41.64
CA VAL A 238 14.32 16.82 -40.31
C VAL A 238 13.01 16.42 -39.61
N LEU A 239 11.90 16.36 -40.33
CA LEU A 239 10.61 15.93 -39.80
C LEU A 239 10.65 14.48 -39.29
N ILE A 240 11.29 13.58 -40.06
CA ILE A 240 11.47 12.17 -39.69
C ILE A 240 12.44 12.01 -38.51
N ALA A 241 13.50 12.83 -38.43
CA ALA A 241 14.38 12.84 -37.28
C ALA A 241 13.65 13.25 -36.00
N LYS A 242 12.76 14.25 -36.07
CA LYS A 242 11.91 14.68 -34.94
C LYS A 242 10.94 13.59 -34.48
N SER A 243 10.29 12.89 -35.42
CA SER A 243 9.38 11.80 -35.06
C SER A 243 10.13 10.62 -34.41
N GLN A 244 11.29 10.22 -34.95
CA GLN A 244 12.13 9.18 -34.34
C GLN A 244 12.60 9.55 -32.94
N LEU A 245 12.99 10.81 -32.72
CA LEU A 245 13.40 11.28 -31.40
C LEU A 245 12.24 11.23 -30.40
N THR A 246 11.03 11.59 -30.83
CA THR A 246 9.84 11.52 -29.99
C THR A 246 9.51 10.08 -29.62
N GLU A 247 9.56 9.15 -30.58
CA GLU A 247 9.33 7.72 -30.33
C GLU A 247 10.41 7.09 -29.43
N ALA A 248 11.68 7.44 -29.65
CA ALA A 248 12.80 6.93 -28.85
C ALA A 248 12.73 7.44 -27.40
N SER A 249 12.47 8.74 -27.20
CA SER A 249 12.27 9.33 -25.88
C SER A 249 11.10 8.68 -25.14
N VAL A 250 9.97 8.44 -25.82
CA VAL A 250 8.82 7.74 -25.23
C VAL A 250 9.19 6.33 -24.77
N LYS A 251 9.94 5.56 -25.58
CA LYS A 251 10.39 4.20 -25.23
C LYS A 251 11.39 4.20 -24.07
N GLN A 252 12.33 5.15 -24.06
CA GLN A 252 13.37 5.25 -23.04
C GLN A 252 12.80 5.67 -21.68
N THR A 253 11.87 6.64 -21.65
CA THR A 253 11.13 7.03 -20.44
C THR A 253 10.24 5.89 -19.91
N GLN A 254 9.69 5.04 -20.78
CA GLN A 254 8.89 3.89 -20.35
C GLN A 254 9.73 2.74 -19.76
N ALA A 255 10.99 2.62 -20.17
CA ALA A 255 11.89 1.55 -19.73
C ALA A 255 12.62 1.87 -18.42
N ARG A 256 12.83 3.15 -18.11
CA ARG A 256 13.60 3.58 -16.94
C ARG A 256 12.66 3.86 -15.76
N ILE A 257 12.79 3.09 -14.68
CA ILE A 257 12.06 3.36 -13.44
C ILE A 257 12.95 4.24 -12.57
N ASP A 258 12.90 5.56 -12.80
CA ASP A 258 13.66 6.54 -12.02
C ASP A 258 12.88 7.10 -10.82
N ASN A 259 11.70 6.54 -10.54
CA ASN A 259 10.80 7.01 -9.50
C ASN A 259 10.66 5.96 -8.40
N VAL A 260 10.79 6.39 -7.15
CA VAL A 260 10.64 5.55 -5.96
C VAL A 260 9.57 6.17 -5.06
N ILE A 261 8.71 5.32 -4.53
CA ILE A 261 7.73 5.64 -3.50
C ILE A 261 8.17 4.91 -2.22
N GLU A 262 8.43 5.68 -1.18
CA GLU A 262 8.93 5.19 0.09
C GLU A 262 8.19 5.83 1.27
N LYS A 263 8.55 5.40 2.47
CA LYS A 263 8.02 5.96 3.71
C LYS A 263 8.27 7.48 3.77
N PRO A 264 7.25 8.30 4.12
CA PRO A 264 7.44 9.72 4.31
C PRO A 264 8.37 10.04 5.47
N SER A 265 9.22 11.04 5.24
CA SER A 265 10.14 11.57 6.25
C SER A 265 9.41 12.14 7.47
N ASP A 266 8.19 12.68 7.30
CA ASP A 266 7.34 13.08 8.42
C ASP A 266 6.56 11.86 8.94
N SER A 267 6.96 11.38 10.12
CA SER A 267 6.33 10.27 10.86
C SER A 267 4.82 10.41 11.09
N ARG A 268 4.26 11.60 10.94
CA ARG A 268 2.83 11.82 11.06
C ARG A 268 2.09 11.29 9.83
N LYS A 269 2.62 11.46 8.62
CA LYS A 269 1.87 11.04 7.44
C LYS A 269 1.84 9.50 7.35
N PRO A 270 0.66 8.89 7.17
CA PRO A 270 0.56 7.44 7.06
C PRO A 270 1.23 6.97 5.77
N PHE A 271 2.02 5.90 5.85
CA PHE A 271 2.47 5.17 4.67
C PHE A 271 1.54 3.97 4.48
N LEU A 272 0.74 3.96 3.41
CA LEU A 272 -0.30 2.97 3.20
C LEU A 272 -0.18 2.37 1.81
N ILE A 273 -0.15 1.04 1.76
CA ILE A 273 -0.25 0.26 0.52
C ILE A 273 -1.52 -0.58 0.64
N SER A 274 -2.48 -0.39 -0.23
CA SER A 274 -3.77 -1.07 -0.16
C SER A 274 -4.17 -1.66 -1.48
N THR A 275 -4.71 -2.88 -1.44
CA THR A 275 -5.40 -3.49 -2.59
C THR A 275 -6.90 -3.19 -2.64
N GLN A 276 -7.43 -2.53 -1.61
CA GLN A 276 -8.81 -2.05 -1.57
C GLN A 276 -8.90 -0.67 -2.19
N ASP A 277 -10.04 -0.40 -2.81
CA ASP A 277 -10.39 0.89 -3.39
C ASP A 277 -10.40 1.99 -2.32
N GLU A 278 -9.99 3.20 -2.71
CA GLU A 278 -9.91 4.39 -1.86
C GLU A 278 -11.26 4.65 -1.17
N ALA A 279 -12.36 4.54 -1.92
CA ALA A 279 -13.71 4.81 -1.42
C ALA A 279 -14.09 3.89 -0.25
N GLU A 280 -13.66 2.62 -0.27
CA GLU A 280 -13.97 1.67 0.80
C GLU A 280 -13.15 1.96 2.07
N LEU A 281 -11.86 2.29 1.90
CA LEU A 281 -10.99 2.67 3.00
C LEU A 281 -11.47 3.94 3.69
N THR A 282 -11.74 4.97 2.89
CA THR A 282 -12.20 6.29 3.35
C THR A 282 -13.53 6.16 4.10
N ARG A 283 -14.49 5.39 3.56
CA ARG A 283 -15.77 5.10 4.23
C ARG A 283 -15.59 4.39 5.57
N ASN A 284 -14.68 3.41 5.65
CA ASN A 284 -14.42 2.68 6.88
C ASN A 284 -13.82 3.60 7.97
N PHE A 285 -12.90 4.49 7.62
CA PHE A 285 -12.35 5.46 8.58
C PHE A 285 -13.40 6.50 9.00
N GLN A 286 -14.26 6.93 8.09
CA GLN A 286 -15.37 7.83 8.39
C GLN A 286 -16.34 7.21 9.40
N TYR A 287 -16.78 5.97 9.18
CA TYR A 287 -17.67 5.27 10.11
C TYR A 287 -17.01 5.06 11.48
N LYS A 288 -15.73 4.67 11.53
CA LYS A 288 -15.00 4.52 12.79
C LYS A 288 -14.89 5.84 13.55
N SER A 289 -14.68 6.94 12.83
CA SER A 289 -14.66 8.28 13.41
C SER A 289 -16.03 8.61 14.03
N TYR A 290 -17.12 8.54 13.26
CA TYR A 290 -18.46 8.84 13.79
C TYR A 290 -18.91 7.89 14.89
N ALA A 291 -18.58 6.60 14.81
CA ALA A 291 -18.88 5.64 15.86
C ALA A 291 -18.13 5.97 17.17
N SER A 292 -16.86 6.39 17.07
CA SER A 292 -16.07 6.81 18.24
C SER A 292 -16.63 8.10 18.86
N LEU A 293 -17.10 9.04 18.03
CA LEU A 293 -17.76 10.26 18.48
C LEU A 293 -19.10 9.96 19.19
N PHE A 294 -19.91 9.09 18.61
CA PHE A 294 -21.16 8.64 19.22
C PHE A 294 -20.90 7.95 20.57
N LEU A 295 -19.90 7.08 20.63
CA LEU A 295 -19.50 6.41 21.88
C LEU A 295 -19.04 7.40 22.94
N PHE A 296 -18.29 8.44 22.57
CA PHE A 296 -17.91 9.52 23.48
C PHE A 296 -19.13 10.20 24.09
N PHE A 297 -20.11 10.60 23.28
CA PHE A 297 -21.33 11.23 23.78
C PHE A 297 -22.17 10.27 24.63
N ALA A 298 -22.28 9.00 24.24
CA ALA A 298 -23.01 7.99 24.99
C ALA A 298 -22.40 7.74 26.38
N LEU A 299 -21.07 7.58 26.46
CA LEU A 299 -20.35 7.41 27.72
C LEU A 299 -20.38 8.67 28.58
N GLY A 300 -20.26 9.85 27.96
CA GLY A 300 -20.40 11.13 28.65
C GLY A 300 -21.79 11.33 29.26
N ALA A 301 -22.84 11.03 28.49
CA ALA A 301 -24.22 11.07 28.98
C ALA A 301 -24.46 10.04 30.10
N ALA A 302 -23.90 8.84 29.99
CA ALA A 302 -23.97 7.82 31.03
C ALA A 302 -23.25 8.27 32.32
N ALA A 303 -22.07 8.89 32.22
CA ALA A 303 -21.35 9.44 33.37
C ALA A 303 -22.13 10.58 34.05
N LEU A 304 -22.74 11.48 33.27
CA LEU A 304 -23.60 12.54 33.80
C LEU A 304 -24.86 11.98 34.48
N CYS A 305 -25.47 10.95 33.90
CA CYS A 305 -26.62 10.27 34.48
C CYS A 305 -26.25 9.58 35.80
N LEU A 306 -25.11 8.88 35.84
CA LEU A 306 -24.58 8.26 37.07
C LEU A 306 -24.37 9.30 38.18
N PHE A 307 -23.81 10.46 37.83
CA PHE A 307 -23.59 11.55 38.78
C PHE A 307 -24.90 12.14 39.31
N ASN A 308 -25.85 12.47 38.43
CA ASN A 308 -27.13 13.09 38.77
C ASN A 308 -28.12 12.15 39.49
N VAL A 309 -27.96 10.83 39.36
CA VAL A 309 -28.81 9.86 40.08
C VAL A 309 -28.28 9.60 41.50
N ARG A 310 -26.97 9.80 41.71
CA ARG A 310 -26.30 9.58 43.00
C ARG A 310 -26.37 10.80 43.91
N PHE A 311 -26.25 12.00 43.36
CA PHE A 311 -26.27 13.28 44.06
C PHE A 311 -27.52 14.08 43.66
#